data_AF-A0A7G8H193-F1
#
_entry.id   AF-A0A7G8H193-F1
#
_cell.length_a   1.000
_cell.length_b   1.000
_cell.length_c   1.000
_cell.angle_alpha   90.00
_cell.angle_beta   90.00
_cell.angle_gamma   90.00
#
_symmetry.space_group_name_H-M   'P 1'
#
loop_
_entity.id
_entity.type
_entity.pdbx_description
1 polymer ?
#
loop_
_entity_poly.entity_id
_entity_poly.type
_entity_poly.pdbx_seq_one_letter_code
_entity_poly.pdbx_strand_id
1 'polypeptide(L)' 'MKRAPYRDEHLARLQGLKDQGTLVTLGPTEGSTHVFGIFEADSLDVVRKLVEDDIYWKQGIWTALEVYPWVQAF' A
#
# COMPACT_ATOMS: atom_id res chain seq x y z
N MET A 1 2.39 -11.11 16.56
CA MET A 1 1.66 -10.12 15.73
C MET A 1 1.82 -10.51 14.25
N LYS A 2 0.72 -10.70 13.49
CA LYS A 2 0.73 -11.31 12.14
C LYS A 2 1.65 -10.64 11.11
N ARG A 3 1.93 -9.34 11.29
CA ARG A 3 2.80 -8.51 10.43
C ARG A 3 4.30 -8.78 10.60
N ALA A 4 4.75 -9.16 11.80
CA ALA A 4 6.16 -9.17 12.15
C ALA A 4 7.05 -10.02 11.20
N PRO A 5 6.66 -11.25 10.81
CA PRO A 5 7.47 -12.08 9.90
C PRO A 5 7.65 -11.50 8.49
N TYR A 6 6.73 -10.63 8.04
CA TYR A 6 6.68 -10.12 6.66
C TYR A 6 7.03 -8.64 6.57
N ARG A 7 7.40 -8.02 7.70
CA ARG A 7 7.55 -6.56 7.80
C ARG A 7 8.67 -6.04 6.92
N ASP A 8 9.81 -6.72 6.90
CA ASP A 8 10.98 -6.24 6.16
C ASP A 8 10.76 -6.34 4.65
N GLU A 9 10.16 -7.43 4.17
CA GLU A 9 9.78 -7.58 2.75
C GLU A 9 8.77 -6.51 2.32
N HIS A 10 7.73 -6.29 3.14
CA HIS A 10 6.75 -5.24 2.92
C HIS A 10 7.42 -3.85 2.82
N LEU A 11 8.27 -3.50 3.79
CA LEU A 11 8.93 -2.19 3.82
C LEU A 11 9.92 -2.02 2.65
N ALA A 12 10.67 -3.07 2.29
CA ALA A 12 11.59 -3.02 1.16
C ALA A 12 10.86 -2.78 -0.16
N ARG A 13 9.71 -3.44 -0.36
CA ARG A 13 8.85 -3.23 -1.53
C ARG A 13 8.29 -1.81 -1.58
N LEU A 14 7.76 -1.31 -0.47
CA LEU A 14 7.24 0.06 -0.41
C LEU A 14 8.33 1.10 -0.67
N GLN A 15 9.55 0.87 -0.18
CA GLN A 15 10.68 1.74 -0.47
C GLN A 15 10.98 1.77 -1.97
N GLY A 16 11.04 0.61 -2.64
CA GLY A 16 11.24 0.55 -4.08
C GLY A 16 10.16 1.28 -4.89
N LEU A 17 8.88 1.21 -4.46
CA LEU A 17 7.79 1.96 -5.09
C LEU A 17 7.91 3.48 -4.86
N LYS A 18 8.41 3.89 -3.69
CA LYS A 18 8.71 5.30 -3.39
C LYS A 18 9.83 5.83 -4.28
N ASP A 19 10.90 5.07 -4.43
CA ASP A 19 12.06 5.45 -5.23
C ASP A 19 11.70 5.59 -6.72
N GLN A 20 10.70 4.84 -7.19
CA GLN A 20 10.15 4.92 -8.55
C GLN A 20 9.13 6.06 -8.74
N GLY A 21 8.73 6.75 -7.66
CA GLY A 21 7.67 7.75 -7.69
C GLY A 21 6.25 7.18 -7.77
N THR A 22 6.08 5.86 -7.81
CA THR A 22 4.77 5.20 -7.86
C THR A 22 4.02 5.32 -6.53
N LEU A 23 4.73 5.27 -5.40
CA LEU A 23 4.13 5.45 -4.08
C LEU A 23 4.48 6.84 -3.53
N VAL A 24 3.47 7.68 -3.30
CA VAL A 24 3.66 8.99 -2.67
C VAL A 24 3.82 8.81 -1.16
N THR A 25 2.84 8.16 -0.52
CA THR A 25 2.87 7.87 0.92
C THR A 25 1.99 6.69 1.27
N LEU A 26 2.35 5.95 2.31
CA LEU A 26 1.53 4.91 2.90
C LEU A 26 1.78 4.82 4.40
N GLY A 27 0.70 4.75 5.19
CA GLY A 27 0.79 4.64 6.64
C GLY A 27 -0.44 4.01 7.27
N PRO A 28 -0.27 3.24 8.36
CA PRO A 28 -1.40 2.75 9.13
C PRO A 28 -2.03 3.87 9.97
N THR A 29 -3.29 3.70 10.35
CA THR A 29 -3.87 4.46 11.46
C THR A 29 -3.16 4.11 12.77
N GLU A 30 -3.29 4.95 13.81
CA GLU A 30 -2.66 4.69 15.12
C GLU A 30 -3.05 3.31 15.69
N GLY A 31 -4.32 2.92 15.56
CA GLY A 31 -4.82 1.60 15.96
C GLY A 31 -4.45 0.46 15.00
N SER A 32 -3.79 0.75 13.87
CA SER A 32 -3.46 -0.21 12.82
C SER A 32 -4.64 -1.03 12.28
N THR A 33 -5.84 -0.47 12.36
CA THR A 33 -7.06 -1.09 11.81
C THR A 33 -7.23 -0.81 10.33
N HIS A 34 -6.66 0.31 9.86
CA HIS A 34 -6.69 0.73 8.47
C HIS A 34 -5.29 1.17 8.03
N VAL A 35 -5.10 1.21 6.73
CA VAL A 35 -3.92 1.74 6.06
C VAL A 35 -4.38 2.69 4.97
N PHE A 36 -3.75 3.85 4.87
CA PHE A 36 -3.98 4.80 3.80
C PHE A 36 -2.74 4.83 2.92
N GLY A 37 -2.94 4.83 1.61
CA GLY A 37 -1.88 4.92 0.60
C GLY A 37 -2.30 5.85 -0.53
N ILE A 38 -1.36 6.65 -1.02
CA ILE A 38 -1.51 7.50 -2.21
C ILE A 38 -0.50 7.02 -3.24
N PHE A 39 -0.98 6.68 -4.42
CA PHE A 39 -0.18 6.13 -5.53
C PHE A 39 -0.35 6.96 -6.78
N GLU A 40 0.73 7.15 -7.52
CA GLU A 40 0.72 7.65 -8.89
C GLU A 40 0.56 6.46 -9.85
N ALA A 41 -0.52 6.44 -10.62
CA ALA A 41 -0.83 5.34 -11.54
C ALA A 41 -1.81 5.76 -12.65
N ASP A 42 -1.71 5.10 -13.80
CA ASP A 42 -2.54 5.38 -14.98
C ASP A 42 -4.00 4.90 -14.84
N SER A 43 -4.29 4.00 -13.89
CA SER A 43 -5.64 3.47 -13.68
C SER A 43 -5.84 2.89 -12.29
N LEU A 44 -7.11 2.71 -11.89
CA LEU A 44 -7.48 2.07 -10.64
C LEU A 44 -7.00 0.61 -10.57
N ASP A 45 -6.98 -0.10 -11.69
CA ASP A 45 -6.55 -1.50 -11.75
C ASP A 45 -5.05 -1.66 -11.46
N VAL A 46 -4.22 -0.69 -11.89
CA VAL A 46 -2.80 -0.66 -11.56
C VAL A 46 -2.62 -0.53 -10.04
N VAL A 47 -3.35 0.37 -9.39
CA VAL A 47 -3.30 0.55 -7.93
C VAL A 47 -3.78 -0.73 -7.22
N ARG A 48 -4.86 -1.35 -7.69
CA ARG A 48 -5.36 -2.61 -7.13
C ARG A 48 -4.29 -3.69 -7.18
N LYS A 49 -3.68 -3.90 -8.35
CA LYS A 49 -2.61 -4.86 -8.51
C LYS A 49 -1.40 -4.56 -7.62
N LEU A 50 -1.00 -3.29 -7.50
CA LEU A 50 0.07 -2.87 -6.59
C LEU A 50 -0.24 -3.20 -5.12
N VAL A 51 -1.50 -3.11 -4.68
CA VAL A 51 -1.86 -3.49 -3.32
C VAL A 51 -1.93 -5.02 -3.17
N GLU A 52 -2.53 -5.71 -4.13
CA GLU A 52 -2.70 -7.17 -4.11
C GLU A 52 -1.36 -7.93 -4.22
N ASP A 53 -0.37 -7.31 -4.87
CA ASP A 53 0.99 -7.83 -4.96
C ASP A 53 1.79 -7.69 -3.66
N ASP A 54 1.32 -6.92 -2.69
CA ASP A 54 1.98 -6.76 -1.40
C ASP A 54 1.94 -8.05 -0.58
N ILE A 55 3.03 -8.34 0.14
CA ILE A 55 3.10 -9.51 1.02
C ILE A 55 2.02 -9.46 2.11
N TYR A 56 1.63 -8.27 2.58
CA TYR A 56 0.53 -8.15 3.55
C TYR A 56 -0.82 -8.53 2.95
N TRP A 57 -1.07 -8.31 1.66
CA TRP A 57 -2.26 -8.84 1.01
C TRP A 57 -2.18 -10.36 0.84
N LYS A 58 -1.07 -10.85 0.28
CA LYS A 58 -0.84 -12.28 0.02
C LYS A 58 -0.93 -13.15 1.28
N GLN A 59 -0.55 -12.61 2.44
CA GLN A 59 -0.63 -13.30 3.74
C GLN A 59 -1.96 -13.05 4.49
N GLY A 60 -2.93 -12.38 3.84
CA GLY A 60 -4.24 -12.06 4.41
C GLY A 60 -4.15 -11.18 5.65
N ILE A 61 -3.16 -10.29 5.73
CA ILE A 61 -3.05 -9.27 6.77
C ILE A 61 -3.92 -8.08 6.40
N TRP A 62 -3.84 -7.63 5.14
CA TRP A 62 -4.83 -6.77 4.54
C TRP A 62 -5.93 -7.64 3.94
N THR A 63 -7.18 -7.28 4.21
CA THR A 63 -8.33 -8.14 3.90
C THR A 63 -9.43 -7.42 3.13
N ALA A 64 -9.30 -6.11 2.93
CA ALA A 64 -10.25 -5.27 2.21
C ALA A 64 -9.50 -4.15 1.50
N LEU A 65 -10.01 -3.72 0.33
CA LEU A 65 -9.39 -2.69 -0.49
C LEU A 65 -10.45 -1.85 -1.23
N GLU A 66 -10.50 -0.58 -0.87
CA GLU A 66 -11.20 0.46 -1.62
C GLU A 66 -10.17 1.36 -2.31
N VAL A 67 -10.45 1.73 -3.56
CA VAL A 67 -9.56 2.57 -4.36
C VAL A 67 -10.40 3.67 -5.00
N TYR A 68 -9.96 4.92 -4.82
CA TYR A 68 -10.65 6.10 -5.31
C TYR A 68 -9.68 6.98 -6.08
N PRO A 69 -10.11 7.61 -7.20
CA PRO A 69 -9.39 8.74 -7.76
C PRO A 69 -9.28 9.85 -6.71
N TRP A 70 -8.09 10.43 -6.58
CA TRP A 70 -7.82 11.52 -5.65
C TRP A 70 -6.94 12.56 -6.34
N VAL A 71 -7.16 13.84 -6.03
CA VAL A 71 -6.40 14.96 -6.61
C VAL A 71 -5.65 15.67 -5.49
N GLN A 72 -4.34 15.76 -5.63
CA GLN A 72 -3.51 16.51 -4.69
C GLN A 72 -3.77 18.01 -4.81
N ALA A 73 -4.07 18.66 -3.68
CA ALA A 73 -4.38 20.08 -3.65
C ALA A 73 -3.12 20.98 -3.52
N PHE A 74 -2.06 20.50 -2.87
CA PHE A 74 -0.81 21.23 -2.57
C PHE A 74 0.40 20.32 -2.67
#